data_AF-A0A536FCH1-F1
#
_entry.id   AF-A0A536FCH1-F1
#
_cell.length_a   1.000
_cell.length_b   1.000
_cell.length_c   1.000
_cell.angle_alpha   90.00
_cell.angle_beta   90.00
_cell.angle_gamma   90.00
#
_symmetry.space_group_name_H-M   'P 1'
#
loop_
_entity.id
_entity.type
_entity.pdbx_description
1 polymer ?
#
loop_
_entity_poly.entity_id
_entity_poly.type
_entity_poly.pdbx_seq_one_letter_code
_entity_poly.pdbx_strand_id
1 'polypeptide(L)'
;MLRTLTLVAALTIAATPALVAGAVLVAPATTSAPSGNTAATSATTTTTAAASVATTGNGAPSGAHYNLNLIGVPKDKTADMTNNDGHRIFVQLTGGEDATSLKGKLFSEITRVNKIFLQPAPAGESFQVLDANATDANGALFQLPIDVSTKWTVWARALGKPGGKSLTTTCATVTVLDATGLPVQEVICSVATLTMQRTKNAKFMNVSSSLLFVTIAVDPAVDTALAGCLGITTTSTVSVPLFNGCLQNYFWNYQNLGLKLLQLRFYPAAG
;
A
#
# COMPACT_ATOMS: atom_id res chain seq x y z
N MET A 1 8.34 5.31 26.79
CA MET A 1 8.86 3.94 26.97
C MET A 1 9.07 3.36 25.58
N LEU A 2 10.32 3.13 25.18
CA LEU A 2 10.64 2.50 23.90
C LEU A 2 10.10 1.07 23.95
N ARG A 3 9.15 0.74 23.07
CA ARG A 3 8.46 -0.55 23.08
C ARG A 3 9.47 -1.68 22.97
N THR A 4 9.64 -2.39 24.08
CA THR A 4 10.56 -3.51 24.21
C THR A 4 9.98 -4.69 23.43
N LEU A 5 10.79 -5.24 22.52
CA LEU A 5 10.42 -6.27 21.56
C LEU A 5 10.25 -7.62 22.28
N THR A 6 9.01 -8.03 22.59
CA THR A 6 8.75 -9.38 23.11
C THR A 6 8.48 -10.34 21.95
N LEU A 7 9.48 -11.17 21.64
CA LEU A 7 9.36 -12.26 20.67
C LEU A 7 8.61 -13.43 21.33
N VAL A 8 7.33 -13.63 21.00
CA VAL A 8 6.59 -14.84 21.40
C VAL A 8 6.65 -15.83 20.24
N ALA A 9 7.50 -16.84 20.37
CA ALA A 9 7.52 -18.00 19.49
C ALA A 9 6.31 -18.90 19.81
N ALA A 10 5.29 -18.87 18.95
CA ALA A 10 4.16 -19.79 19.04
C ALA A 10 4.50 -21.10 18.31
N LEU A 11 4.69 -22.16 19.10
CA LEU A 11 4.85 -23.54 18.65
C LEU A 11 3.46 -24.08 18.27
N THR A 12 3.19 -24.31 16.98
CA THR A 12 1.92 -24.87 16.51
C THR A 12 1.96 -26.41 16.54
N ILE A 13 1.11 -27.00 17.38
CA ILE A 13 0.82 -28.44 17.37
C ILE A 13 -0.25 -28.69 16.29
N ALA A 14 0.11 -29.48 15.28
CA ALA A 14 -0.79 -29.94 14.23
C ALA A 14 -1.72 -31.04 14.77
N ALA A 15 -3.02 -30.88 14.56
CA ALA A 15 -4.01 -31.94 14.76
C ALA A 15 -4.89 -32.03 13.51
N THR A 16 -4.75 -33.14 12.77
CA THR A 16 -5.62 -33.56 11.66
C THR A 16 -6.83 -34.34 12.18
N PRO A 17 -7.98 -34.23 11.51
CA PRO A 17 -8.72 -35.44 11.11
C PRO A 17 -9.20 -35.34 9.64
N ALA A 18 -8.89 -36.30 8.79
CA ALA A 18 -9.58 -37.59 8.58
C ALA A 18 -10.74 -37.49 7.57
N LEU A 19 -10.61 -38.33 6.55
CA LEU A 19 -11.37 -38.50 5.31
C LEU A 19 -12.70 -39.24 5.56
N VAL A 20 -13.81 -38.82 4.94
CA VAL A 20 -14.99 -39.68 4.72
C VAL A 20 -15.56 -39.45 3.32
N ALA A 21 -15.83 -40.56 2.64
CA ALA A 21 -16.19 -40.69 1.24
C ALA A 21 -17.71 -40.61 0.98
N GLY A 22 -18.03 -40.10 -0.21
CA GLY A 22 -19.02 -40.60 -1.17
C GLY A 22 -20.46 -40.92 -0.75
N ALA A 23 -21.42 -40.21 -1.36
CA ALA A 23 -22.65 -40.82 -1.85
C ALA A 23 -23.26 -39.98 -2.98
N VAL A 24 -23.38 -40.59 -4.16
CA VAL A 24 -24.16 -40.12 -5.32
C VAL A 24 -25.62 -40.46 -5.04
N LEU A 25 -26.53 -39.50 -5.25
CA LEU A 25 -27.96 -39.79 -5.34
C LEU A 25 -28.53 -39.20 -6.63
N VAL A 26 -29.20 -40.10 -7.34
CA VAL A 26 -29.82 -40.00 -8.66
C VAL A 26 -31.14 -39.22 -8.56
N ALA A 27 -31.39 -38.33 -9.52
CA ALA A 27 -32.67 -37.63 -9.68
C ALA A 27 -33.71 -38.53 -10.37
N PRO A 28 -34.99 -38.50 -9.97
CA PRO A 28 -36.07 -38.99 -10.80
C PRO A 28 -36.71 -37.85 -11.62
N ALA A 29 -36.99 -38.15 -12.88
CA ALA A 29 -37.84 -37.35 -13.75
C ALA A 29 -39.31 -37.72 -13.55
N THR A 30 -40.20 -36.73 -13.52
CA THR A 30 -41.64 -36.92 -13.81
C THR A 30 -42.22 -35.70 -14.53
N THR A 31 -42.95 -35.99 -15.60
CA THR A 31 -43.68 -35.10 -16.51
C THR A 31 -45.10 -34.79 -16.04
N SER A 32 -45.59 -33.55 -16.21
CA SER A 32 -46.93 -33.21 -16.77
C SER A 32 -47.30 -31.73 -16.53
N ALA A 33 -47.76 -31.05 -17.59
CA ALA A 33 -48.35 -29.69 -17.60
C ALA A 33 -49.90 -29.76 -17.49
N PRO A 34 -50.71 -28.67 -17.64
CA PRO A 34 -50.47 -27.21 -17.59
C PRO A 34 -51.51 -26.43 -16.71
N SER A 35 -51.43 -25.09 -16.76
CA SER A 35 -52.50 -24.08 -16.57
C SER A 35 -52.54 -23.34 -15.23
N GLY A 36 -52.25 -22.03 -15.29
CA GLY A 36 -52.48 -21.08 -14.19
C GLY A 36 -51.80 -19.74 -14.47
N ASN A 37 -52.53 -18.79 -15.02
CA ASN A 37 -52.07 -17.41 -15.18
C ASN A 37 -51.77 -16.79 -13.80
N THR A 38 -50.52 -16.50 -13.51
CA THR A 38 -50.16 -15.54 -12.46
C THR A 38 -48.86 -14.85 -12.87
N ALA A 39 -48.88 -13.51 -12.82
CA ALA A 39 -47.84 -12.64 -13.34
C ALA A 39 -46.45 -12.99 -12.78
N ALA A 40 -45.55 -13.40 -13.67
CA ALA A 40 -44.13 -13.51 -13.37
C ALA A 40 -43.53 -12.10 -13.30
N THR A 41 -43.35 -11.59 -12.09
CA THR A 41 -42.44 -10.47 -11.84
C THR A 41 -41.03 -10.98 -12.16
N SER A 42 -40.50 -10.61 -13.33
CA SER A 42 -39.10 -10.83 -13.69
C SER A 42 -38.22 -10.14 -12.64
N ALA A 43 -37.72 -10.92 -11.68
CA ALA A 43 -36.61 -10.50 -10.85
C ALA A 43 -35.37 -10.46 -11.75
N THR A 44 -35.14 -9.30 -12.36
CA THR A 44 -33.89 -8.98 -13.06
C THR A 44 -32.78 -9.07 -12.02
N THR A 45 -32.14 -10.24 -11.95
CA THR A 45 -30.88 -10.42 -11.25
C THR A 45 -29.85 -9.65 -12.08
N THR A 46 -29.59 -8.39 -11.68
CA THR A 46 -28.45 -7.63 -12.15
C THR A 46 -27.20 -8.36 -11.67
N THR A 47 -26.74 -9.30 -12.50
CA THR A 47 -25.35 -9.73 -12.45
C THR A 47 -24.53 -8.49 -12.78
N THR A 48 -23.99 -7.86 -11.73
CA THR A 48 -22.95 -6.85 -11.88
C THR A 48 -21.77 -7.57 -12.51
N ALA A 49 -21.69 -7.53 -13.84
CA ALA A 49 -20.52 -7.97 -14.56
C ALA A 49 -19.36 -7.09 -14.09
N ALA A 50 -18.48 -7.64 -13.26
CA ALA A 50 -17.23 -7.00 -12.94
C ALA A 50 -16.52 -6.74 -14.27
N ALA A 51 -16.35 -5.46 -14.63
CA ALA A 51 -15.67 -5.08 -15.84
C ALA A 51 -14.24 -5.64 -15.77
N SER A 52 -13.94 -6.63 -16.62
CA SER A 52 -12.59 -7.16 -16.74
C SER A 52 -11.70 -6.04 -17.28
N VAL A 53 -10.81 -5.51 -16.45
CA VAL A 53 -9.83 -4.51 -16.87
C VAL A 53 -8.94 -5.14 -17.93
N ALA A 54 -9.05 -4.69 -19.18
CA ALA A 54 -8.22 -5.18 -20.26
C ALA A 54 -6.75 -4.90 -19.92
N THR A 55 -5.96 -5.96 -19.82
CA THR A 55 -4.52 -5.85 -19.59
C THR A 55 -3.81 -5.69 -20.93
N THR A 56 -2.89 -4.73 -20.99
CA THR A 56 -2.05 -4.52 -22.18
C THR A 56 -0.86 -5.50 -22.17
N GLY A 57 -0.14 -5.63 -23.29
CA GLY A 57 1.01 -6.54 -23.39
C GLY A 57 2.14 -6.29 -22.36
N ASN A 58 2.16 -5.13 -21.71
CA ASN A 58 3.11 -4.78 -20.65
C ASN A 58 2.64 -5.15 -19.22
N GLY A 59 1.45 -5.75 -19.07
CA GLY A 59 0.86 -6.17 -17.80
C GLY A 59 0.02 -5.11 -17.08
N ALA A 60 0.02 -3.84 -17.53
CA ALA A 60 -0.80 -2.80 -16.92
C ALA A 60 -2.22 -2.75 -17.50
N PRO A 61 -3.20 -2.24 -16.73
CA PRO A 61 -4.48 -1.81 -17.25
C PRO A 61 -4.38 -0.89 -18.46
N SER A 62 -5.35 -0.97 -19.35
CA SER A 62 -5.61 0.06 -20.36
C SER A 62 -6.42 1.22 -19.77
N GLY A 63 -6.24 2.43 -20.30
CA GLY A 63 -7.04 3.61 -19.93
C GLY A 63 -6.22 4.79 -19.42
N ALA A 64 -6.92 5.86 -19.06
CA ALA A 64 -6.33 7.05 -18.46
C ALA A 64 -5.68 6.71 -17.10
N HIS A 65 -4.48 7.25 -16.88
CA HIS A 65 -3.71 7.01 -15.65
C HIS A 65 -2.73 8.15 -15.39
N TYR A 66 -2.40 8.35 -14.12
CA TYR A 66 -1.25 9.17 -13.72
C TYR A 66 0.01 8.31 -13.74
N ASN A 67 1.12 8.85 -14.22
CA ASN A 67 2.42 8.18 -14.20
C ASN A 67 3.33 8.86 -13.18
N LEU A 68 4.06 8.08 -12.39
CA LEU A 68 5.14 8.58 -11.55
C LEU A 68 6.39 7.72 -11.74
N ASN A 69 7.54 8.36 -11.93
CA ASN A 69 8.83 7.68 -12.08
C ASN A 69 9.73 7.95 -10.87
N LEU A 70 10.14 6.92 -10.14
CA LEU A 70 11.18 7.03 -9.12
C LEU A 70 12.52 6.67 -9.77
N ILE A 71 13.41 7.65 -9.88
CA ILE A 71 14.66 7.56 -10.65
C ILE A 71 15.85 7.52 -9.70
N GLY A 72 16.55 6.38 -9.72
CA GLY A 72 17.77 6.17 -8.93
C GLY A 72 18.97 6.91 -9.53
N VAL A 73 19.53 7.86 -8.79
CA VAL A 73 20.66 8.70 -9.23
C VAL A 73 21.92 8.44 -8.40
N PRO A 74 23.12 8.41 -9.03
CA PRO A 74 24.37 8.09 -8.32
C PRO A 74 24.94 9.27 -7.53
N LYS A 75 24.46 10.49 -7.80
CA LYS A 75 24.85 11.72 -7.09
C LYS A 75 23.59 12.45 -6.68
N ASP A 76 23.65 13.02 -5.49
CA ASP A 76 22.56 13.82 -4.94
C ASP A 76 22.24 15.02 -5.85
N LYS A 77 20.98 15.42 -5.83
CA LYS A 77 20.48 16.59 -6.53
C LYS A 77 20.59 17.79 -5.61
N THR A 78 21.14 18.88 -6.17
CA THR A 78 21.34 20.15 -5.46
C THR A 78 20.49 21.29 -6.02
N ALA A 79 19.84 21.07 -7.16
CA ALA A 79 18.90 22.04 -7.72
C ALA A 79 17.60 22.00 -6.92
N ASP A 80 16.98 23.16 -6.70
CA ASP A 80 15.62 23.23 -6.18
C ASP A 80 14.65 22.58 -7.18
N MET A 81 13.82 21.67 -6.67
CA MET A 81 12.82 20.94 -7.45
C MET A 81 11.43 21.04 -6.81
N THR A 82 11.20 22.08 -6.01
CA THR A 82 9.88 22.42 -5.48
C THR A 82 8.95 22.83 -6.61
N ASN A 83 7.68 22.42 -6.53
CA ASN A 83 6.64 22.63 -7.55
C ASN A 83 6.97 22.04 -8.94
N ASN A 84 7.77 20.96 -8.97
CA ASN A 84 8.19 20.31 -10.21
C ASN A 84 7.31 19.11 -10.55
N ASP A 85 6.20 19.36 -11.25
CA ASP A 85 5.29 18.30 -11.72
C ASP A 85 5.80 17.55 -12.95
N GLY A 86 7.10 17.24 -12.99
CA GLY A 86 7.71 16.43 -14.05
C GLY A 86 7.37 14.94 -13.97
N HIS A 87 6.40 14.54 -13.13
CA HIS A 87 5.97 13.16 -12.90
C HIS A 87 7.14 12.23 -12.55
N ARG A 88 8.13 12.78 -11.83
CA ARG A 88 9.35 12.07 -11.45
C ARG A 88 9.85 12.53 -10.08
N ILE A 89 10.42 11.59 -9.34
CA ILE A 89 11.11 11.84 -8.08
C ILE A 89 12.49 11.19 -8.17
N PHE A 90 13.53 11.93 -7.78
CA PHE A 90 14.89 11.44 -7.70
C PHE A 90 15.17 10.87 -6.32
N VAL A 91 15.73 9.66 -6.29
CA VAL A 91 16.15 8.95 -5.09
C VAL A 91 17.61 8.57 -5.26
N GLN A 92 18.36 8.46 -4.16
CA GLN A 92 19.69 7.91 -4.17
C GLN A 92 19.64 6.49 -4.76
N LEU A 93 20.60 6.19 -5.64
CA LEU A 93 20.70 4.88 -6.29
C LEU A 93 20.95 3.75 -5.27
N THR A 94 21.64 4.08 -4.19
CA THR A 94 21.92 3.17 -3.08
C THR A 94 21.79 3.98 -1.80
N GLY A 95 20.74 3.73 -1.03
CA GLY A 95 20.40 4.56 0.13
C GLY A 95 18.97 4.30 0.63
N GLY A 96 18.55 5.12 1.60
CA GLY A 96 17.34 4.88 2.38
C GLY A 96 17.60 3.94 3.56
N GLU A 97 16.66 3.95 4.51
CA GLU A 97 16.75 3.15 5.72
C GLU A 97 15.98 1.83 5.57
N ASP A 98 16.42 0.79 6.26
CA ASP A 98 15.59 -0.40 6.47
C ASP A 98 14.37 0.00 7.31
N ALA A 99 13.16 -0.36 6.87
CA ALA A 99 11.92 -0.01 7.57
C ALA A 99 11.85 -0.57 9.00
N THR A 100 12.50 -1.71 9.26
CA THR A 100 12.58 -2.29 10.60
C THR A 100 13.36 -1.41 11.57
N SER A 101 14.32 -0.63 11.07
CA SER A 101 15.10 0.33 11.85
C SER A 101 14.35 1.64 12.15
N LEU A 102 13.19 1.86 11.53
CA LEU A 102 12.37 3.08 11.72
C LEU A 102 11.32 2.91 12.81
N LYS A 103 10.81 1.70 13.00
CA LYS A 103 9.72 1.43 13.95
C LYS A 103 10.12 1.86 15.35
N GLY A 104 9.29 2.69 15.99
CA GLY A 104 9.54 3.17 17.34
C GLY A 104 10.47 4.39 17.45
N LYS A 105 11.06 4.86 16.34
CA LYS A 105 11.82 6.12 16.34
C LYS A 105 10.89 7.32 16.36
N LEU A 106 11.37 8.44 16.92
CA LEU A 106 10.67 9.71 16.79
C LEU A 106 10.77 10.23 15.35
N PHE A 107 9.68 10.77 14.84
CA PHE A 107 9.62 11.31 13.47
C PHE A 107 10.64 12.45 13.23
N SER A 108 11.01 13.19 14.27
CA SER A 108 12.04 14.23 14.21
C SER A 108 13.47 13.70 14.05
N GLU A 109 13.70 12.41 14.36
CA GLU A 109 15.03 11.80 14.41
C GLU A 109 15.35 10.97 13.16
N ILE A 110 14.37 10.70 12.29
CA ILE A 110 14.61 9.94 11.06
C ILE A 110 15.26 10.83 9.99
N THR A 111 16.16 10.26 9.18
CA THR A 111 16.63 10.97 7.98
C THR A 111 15.49 11.06 6.96
N ARG A 112 15.44 12.13 6.16
CA ARG A 112 14.44 12.28 5.09
C ARG A 112 14.94 11.81 3.72
N VAL A 113 16.22 11.47 3.62
CA VAL A 113 16.81 10.91 2.40
C VAL A 113 16.08 9.63 2.03
N ASN A 114 15.74 9.51 0.74
CA ASN A 114 15.00 8.42 0.14
C ASN A 114 13.59 8.18 0.74
N LYS A 115 13.02 9.21 1.37
CA LYS A 115 11.60 9.21 1.78
C LYS A 115 10.80 10.05 0.80
N ILE A 116 9.63 9.54 0.45
CA ILE A 116 8.62 10.27 -0.31
C ILE A 116 7.45 10.50 0.63
N PHE A 117 7.34 11.72 1.15
CA PHE A 117 6.22 12.15 1.98
C PHE A 117 4.95 12.24 1.12
N LEU A 118 3.83 11.89 1.73
CA LEU A 118 2.54 11.80 1.07
C LEU A 118 1.61 12.83 1.71
N GLN A 119 1.01 13.68 0.90
CA GLN A 119 -0.02 14.61 1.36
C GLN A 119 -1.33 14.42 0.60
N PRO A 120 -2.47 14.61 1.27
CA PRO A 120 -3.75 14.61 0.59
C PRO A 120 -3.87 15.85 -0.30
N ALA A 121 -4.44 15.65 -1.49
CA ALA A 121 -4.72 16.73 -2.41
C ALA A 121 -5.80 17.66 -1.84
N PRO A 122 -5.67 18.99 -2.02
CA PRO A 122 -6.77 19.92 -1.80
C PRO A 122 -8.02 19.55 -2.62
N ALA A 123 -9.18 20.05 -2.19
CA ALA A 123 -10.43 19.80 -2.89
C ALA A 123 -10.36 20.29 -4.35
N GLY A 124 -10.64 19.40 -5.29
CA GLY A 124 -10.58 19.69 -6.73
C GLY A 124 -9.22 19.44 -7.38
N GLU A 125 -8.19 19.10 -6.60
CA GLU A 125 -6.87 18.73 -7.11
C GLU A 125 -6.69 17.20 -7.15
N SER A 126 -5.56 16.76 -7.71
CA SER A 126 -5.23 15.35 -7.88
C SER A 126 -3.74 15.11 -7.62
N PHE A 127 -3.17 14.10 -8.28
CA PHE A 127 -1.75 13.77 -8.18
C PHE A 127 -0.86 14.92 -8.64
N GLN A 128 0.15 15.22 -7.85
CA GLN A 128 1.16 16.22 -8.19
C GLN A 128 2.47 15.91 -7.48
N VAL A 129 3.59 16.03 -8.17
CA VAL A 129 4.90 16.04 -7.51
C VAL A 129 5.19 17.46 -7.05
N LEU A 130 5.20 17.66 -5.73
CA LEU A 130 5.46 18.96 -5.11
C LEU A 130 6.92 19.17 -4.77
N ASP A 131 7.63 18.10 -4.46
CA ASP A 131 9.08 18.09 -4.38
C ASP A 131 9.61 16.81 -5.01
N ALA A 132 10.41 16.95 -6.06
CA ALA A 132 10.99 15.84 -6.79
C ALA A 132 12.33 15.35 -6.19
N ASN A 133 12.84 15.92 -5.11
CA ASN A 133 14.16 15.60 -4.58
C ASN A 133 14.12 14.78 -3.28
N ALA A 134 14.10 13.46 -3.40
CA ALA A 134 14.29 12.59 -2.24
C ALA A 134 15.78 12.34 -1.91
N THR A 135 16.73 13.06 -2.52
CA THR A 135 18.18 12.87 -2.25
C THR A 135 18.73 13.84 -1.21
N ASP A 136 17.95 14.84 -0.83
CA ASP A 136 18.35 15.85 0.14
C ASP A 136 17.79 15.58 1.55
N ALA A 137 18.04 16.52 2.47
CA ALA A 137 17.65 16.41 3.87
C ALA A 137 16.16 16.65 4.13
N ASN A 138 15.38 17.03 3.12
CA ASN A 138 13.94 17.30 3.22
C ASN A 138 13.10 16.13 2.70
N GLY A 139 13.66 15.34 1.78
CA GLY A 139 12.93 14.25 1.14
C GLY A 139 11.94 14.78 0.09
N ALA A 140 11.37 13.89 -0.71
CA ALA A 140 10.39 14.29 -1.73
C ALA A 140 9.00 14.44 -1.13
N LEU A 141 8.12 15.18 -1.82
CA LEU A 141 6.72 15.37 -1.45
C LEU A 141 5.83 15.05 -2.65
N PHE A 142 4.93 14.11 -2.46
CA PHE A 142 3.97 13.67 -3.45
C PHE A 142 2.55 13.87 -2.94
N GLN A 143 1.75 14.59 -3.72
CA GLN A 143 0.34 14.80 -3.47
C GLN A 143 -0.48 13.68 -4.12
N LEU A 144 -1.47 13.15 -3.39
CA LEU A 144 -2.39 12.12 -3.87
C LEU A 144 -3.84 12.48 -3.50
N PRO A 145 -4.85 12.05 -4.29
CA PRO A 145 -6.25 12.20 -3.88
C PRO A 145 -6.50 11.66 -2.47
N ILE A 146 -7.34 12.35 -1.68
CA ILE A 146 -7.66 11.95 -0.30
C ILE A 146 -8.26 10.53 -0.22
N ASP A 147 -8.99 10.12 -1.26
CA ASP A 147 -9.63 8.82 -1.39
C ASP A 147 -8.82 7.84 -2.27
N VAL A 148 -7.52 8.08 -2.45
CA VAL A 148 -6.65 7.28 -3.32
C VAL A 148 -6.75 5.78 -3.05
N SER A 149 -6.86 5.39 -1.78
CA SER A 149 -6.92 3.98 -1.33
C SER A 149 -8.18 3.24 -1.78
N THR A 150 -9.26 3.95 -2.12
CA THR A 150 -10.54 3.33 -2.53
C THR A 150 -10.90 3.65 -3.98
N LYS A 151 -10.42 4.77 -4.52
CA LYS A 151 -10.72 5.21 -5.89
C LYS A 151 -9.63 4.92 -6.91
N TRP A 152 -8.48 4.40 -6.48
CA TRP A 152 -7.35 4.15 -7.38
C TRP A 152 -6.70 2.79 -7.15
N THR A 153 -6.11 2.26 -8.22
CA THR A 153 -5.17 1.13 -8.17
C THR A 153 -3.80 1.57 -8.63
N VAL A 154 -2.76 1.07 -7.97
CA VAL A 154 -1.37 1.37 -8.31
C VAL A 154 -0.71 0.16 -8.92
N TRP A 155 -0.03 0.38 -10.03
CA TRP A 155 0.69 -0.64 -10.77
C TRP A 155 2.15 -0.25 -10.91
N ALA A 156 3.06 -1.19 -10.63
CA ALA A 156 4.48 -0.92 -10.63
C ALA A 156 5.26 -1.85 -11.54
N ARG A 157 6.35 -1.34 -12.14
CA ARG A 157 7.39 -2.16 -12.79
C ARG A 157 8.79 -1.59 -12.59
N ALA A 158 9.77 -2.47 -12.50
CA ALA A 158 11.18 -2.12 -12.38
C ALA A 158 11.89 -2.12 -13.75
N LEU A 159 12.53 -1.01 -14.11
CA LEU A 159 13.24 -0.77 -15.37
C LEU A 159 14.70 -0.33 -15.16
N GLY A 160 15.43 -0.20 -16.28
CA GLY A 160 16.84 0.18 -16.31
C GLY A 160 17.80 -1.01 -16.21
N LYS A 161 18.94 -0.83 -15.52
CA LYS A 161 20.02 -1.81 -15.44
C LYS A 161 19.56 -3.11 -14.75
N PRO A 162 19.78 -4.29 -15.37
CA PRO A 162 19.47 -5.58 -14.75
C PRO A 162 20.04 -5.74 -13.33
N GLY A 163 19.29 -6.39 -12.45
CA GLY A 163 19.74 -6.75 -11.10
C GLY A 163 19.48 -5.71 -10.01
N GLY A 164 19.17 -4.45 -10.37
CA GLY A 164 18.79 -3.42 -9.39
C GLY A 164 17.49 -3.77 -8.67
N LYS A 165 17.43 -3.47 -7.36
CA LYS A 165 16.29 -3.74 -6.49
C LYS A 165 15.87 -2.50 -5.71
N SER A 166 14.60 -2.42 -5.32
CA SER A 166 14.12 -1.48 -4.33
C SER A 166 13.15 -2.17 -3.37
N LEU A 167 13.16 -1.72 -2.14
CA LEU A 167 12.23 -2.11 -1.09
C LEU A 167 11.46 -0.84 -0.68
N THR A 168 10.15 -0.86 -0.83
CA THR A 168 9.29 0.26 -0.46
C THR A 168 8.35 -0.18 0.66
N THR A 169 8.42 0.49 1.80
CA THR A 169 7.51 0.26 2.92
C THR A 169 6.71 1.53 3.17
N THR A 170 5.39 1.42 3.19
CA THR A 170 4.52 2.54 3.55
C THR A 170 4.55 2.71 5.06
N CYS A 171 4.88 3.91 5.51
CA CYS A 171 4.99 4.27 6.91
C CYS A 171 4.12 5.50 7.21
N ALA A 172 3.87 5.69 8.49
CA ALA A 172 3.18 6.85 9.03
C ALA A 172 3.68 7.09 10.46
N THR A 173 3.06 8.05 11.13
CA THR A 173 3.29 8.33 12.54
C THR A 173 2.01 8.14 13.33
N VAL A 174 2.18 7.72 14.58
CA VAL A 174 1.13 7.67 15.57
C VAL A 174 1.54 8.54 16.76
N THR A 175 0.58 9.25 17.32
CA THR A 175 0.82 10.03 18.53
C THR A 175 0.83 9.11 19.74
N VAL A 176 1.94 9.10 20.46
CA VAL A 176 2.14 8.34 21.71
C VAL A 176 2.62 9.28 22.81
N LEU A 177 2.52 8.86 24.07
CA LEU A 177 3.10 9.60 25.18
C LEU A 177 4.53 9.12 25.44
N ASP A 178 5.47 10.05 25.57
CA ASP A 178 6.83 9.74 25.98
C ASP A 178 6.92 9.39 27.49
N ALA A 179 8.14 9.20 28.00
CA ALA A 179 8.34 8.88 29.41
C ALA A 179 7.93 9.99 30.39
N THR A 180 7.77 11.22 29.88
CA THR A 180 7.35 12.41 30.64
C THR A 180 5.85 12.69 30.49
N GLY A 181 5.13 11.89 29.70
CA GLY A 181 3.71 12.08 29.42
C GLY A 181 3.42 13.11 28.34
N LEU A 182 4.42 13.54 27.56
CA LEU A 182 4.22 14.47 26.45
C LEU A 182 3.89 13.73 25.15
N PRO A 183 2.97 14.26 24.33
CA PRO A 183 2.64 13.66 23.04
C PRO A 183 3.81 13.83 22.06
N VAL A 184 4.27 12.71 21.51
CA VAL A 184 5.32 12.64 20.49
C VAL A 184 4.83 11.83 19.29
N GLN A 185 5.44 12.06 18.13
CA GLN A 185 5.13 11.31 16.91
C GLN A 185 6.10 10.15 16.74
N GLU A 186 5.61 8.93 16.97
CA GLU A 186 6.36 7.69 16.79
C GLU A 186 6.13 7.15 15.38
N VAL A 187 7.20 6.75 14.70
CA VAL A 187 7.12 6.12 13.38
C VAL A 187 6.64 4.68 13.49
N ILE A 188 5.62 4.37 12.71
CA ILE A 188 5.17 3.01 12.43
C ILE A 188 5.29 2.72 10.94
N CYS A 189 5.71 1.51 10.60
CA CYS A 189 5.84 1.07 9.23
C CYS A 189 5.00 -0.18 8.99
N SER A 190 4.48 -0.29 7.77
CA SER A 190 3.75 -1.47 7.33
C SER A 190 4.60 -2.73 7.50
N VAL A 191 3.98 -3.83 7.93
CA VAL A 191 4.60 -5.16 7.92
C VAL A 191 4.77 -5.68 6.49
N ALA A 192 4.05 -5.11 5.52
CA ALA A 192 4.20 -5.39 4.10
C ALA A 192 5.24 -4.45 3.48
N THR A 193 6.23 -5.04 2.81
CA THR A 193 7.24 -4.32 2.03
C THR A 193 7.13 -4.71 0.56
N LEU A 194 6.91 -3.72 -0.30
CA LEU A 194 6.93 -3.92 -1.74
C LEU A 194 8.38 -4.14 -2.19
N THR A 195 8.66 -5.32 -2.72
CA THR A 195 9.95 -5.62 -3.34
C THR A 195 9.84 -5.51 -4.85
N MET A 196 10.60 -4.60 -5.45
CA MET A 196 10.69 -4.46 -6.90
C MET A 196 12.10 -4.79 -7.36
N GLN A 197 12.21 -5.73 -8.29
CA GLN A 197 13.48 -6.14 -8.86
C GLN A 197 13.45 -6.03 -10.38
N ARG A 198 14.51 -5.46 -10.96
CA ARG A 198 14.67 -5.41 -12.40
C ARG A 198 14.98 -6.80 -12.98
N THR A 199 13.99 -7.39 -13.62
CA THR A 199 14.07 -8.67 -14.37
C THR A 199 14.10 -8.43 -15.88
N LYS A 200 14.39 -9.44 -16.71
CA LYS A 200 14.22 -9.32 -18.17
C LYS A 200 12.73 -9.15 -18.49
N ASN A 201 12.38 -8.22 -19.38
CA ASN A 201 10.98 -7.95 -19.80
C ASN A 201 10.03 -7.65 -18.63
N ALA A 202 10.43 -6.79 -17.69
CA ALA A 202 9.63 -6.47 -16.51
C ALA A 202 8.25 -5.93 -16.89
N LYS A 203 7.21 -6.57 -16.36
CA LYS A 203 5.80 -6.20 -16.53
C LYS A 203 5.29 -5.43 -15.33
N PHE A 204 4.22 -4.69 -15.52
CA PHE A 204 3.49 -4.09 -14.42
C PHE A 204 2.78 -5.16 -13.60
N MET A 205 2.73 -4.94 -12.28
CA MET A 205 1.94 -5.72 -11.34
C MET A 205 1.19 -4.77 -10.41
N ASN A 206 0.03 -5.20 -9.91
CA ASN A 206 -0.74 -4.43 -8.95
C ASN A 206 0.00 -4.43 -7.60
N VAL A 207 0.26 -3.23 -7.08
CA VAL A 207 0.96 -2.99 -5.81
C VAL A 207 0.14 -2.14 -4.83
N SER A 208 -1.16 -1.99 -5.09
CA SER A 208 -2.06 -1.10 -4.35
C SER A 208 -2.03 -1.39 -2.84
N SER A 209 -2.07 -2.66 -2.44
CA SER A 209 -2.04 -3.06 -1.02
C SER A 209 -0.76 -2.66 -0.29
N SER A 210 0.37 -2.54 -1.00
CA SER A 210 1.65 -2.18 -0.39
C SER A 210 1.89 -0.67 -0.34
N LEU A 211 1.39 0.09 -1.33
CA LEU A 211 1.64 1.53 -1.44
C LEU A 211 0.50 2.40 -0.91
N LEU A 212 -0.75 1.91 -0.90
CA LEU A 212 -1.92 2.69 -0.48
C LEU A 212 -2.43 2.32 0.93
N PHE A 213 -1.74 1.42 1.63
CA PHE A 213 -2.13 0.98 2.96
C PHE A 213 -0.92 0.82 3.88
N VAL A 214 -1.14 1.09 5.16
CA VAL A 214 -0.23 0.76 6.26
C VAL A 214 -0.81 -0.47 6.96
N THR A 215 -0.24 -1.65 6.70
CA THR A 215 -0.65 -2.90 7.36
C THR A 215 0.13 -3.07 8.65
N ILE A 216 -0.55 -3.09 9.79
CA ILE A 216 0.10 -3.12 11.11
C ILE A 216 -0.60 -4.11 12.04
N ALA A 217 0.18 -4.74 12.92
CA ALA A 217 -0.36 -5.44 14.07
C ALA A 217 -0.65 -4.42 15.18
N VAL A 218 -1.88 -4.44 15.69
CA VAL A 218 -2.34 -3.56 16.76
C VAL A 218 -2.72 -4.42 17.95
N ASP A 219 -2.09 -4.19 19.09
CA ASP A 219 -2.45 -4.84 20.35
C ASP A 219 -3.17 -3.82 21.25
N PRO A 220 -4.47 -3.98 21.55
CA PRO A 220 -5.23 -3.00 22.33
C PRO A 220 -4.69 -2.77 23.75
N ALA A 221 -3.90 -3.69 24.31
CA ALA A 221 -3.26 -3.51 25.62
C ALA A 221 -2.02 -2.60 25.56
N VAL A 222 -1.35 -2.55 24.40
CA VAL A 222 -0.10 -1.80 24.20
C VAL A 222 -0.33 -0.52 23.38
N ASP A 223 -1.23 -0.59 22.40
CA ASP A 223 -1.62 0.42 21.41
C ASP A 223 -2.93 1.13 21.78
N THR A 224 -3.23 1.33 23.07
CA THR A 224 -4.56 1.76 23.55
C THR A 224 -5.20 2.90 22.74
N ALA A 225 -4.46 3.98 22.47
CA ALA A 225 -4.95 5.13 21.71
C ALA A 225 -5.25 4.78 20.23
N LEU A 226 -4.33 4.06 19.58
CA LEU A 226 -4.48 3.66 18.18
C LEU A 226 -5.59 2.61 18.01
N ALA A 227 -5.64 1.63 18.92
CA ALA A 227 -6.68 0.62 18.96
C ALA A 227 -8.06 1.25 19.19
N GLY A 228 -8.16 2.20 20.11
CA GLY A 228 -9.39 2.97 20.34
C GLY A 228 -9.84 3.75 19.09
N CYS A 229 -8.92 4.42 18.40
CA CYS A 229 -9.22 5.14 17.16
C CYS A 229 -9.69 4.21 16.03
N LEU A 230 -9.05 3.05 15.89
CA LEU A 230 -9.36 2.06 14.85
C LEU A 230 -10.53 1.12 15.23
N GLY A 231 -11.07 1.24 16.45
CA GLY A 231 -12.14 0.36 16.95
C GLY A 231 -11.70 -1.09 17.17
N ILE A 232 -10.42 -1.33 17.48
CA ILE A 232 -9.83 -2.65 17.66
C ILE A 232 -9.90 -3.07 19.13
N THR A 233 -10.55 -4.20 19.40
CA THR A 233 -10.75 -4.73 20.75
C THR A 233 -9.94 -5.99 21.04
N THR A 234 -9.34 -6.60 20.02
CA THR A 234 -8.47 -7.78 20.13
C THR A 234 -7.25 -7.62 19.24
N THR A 235 -6.13 -8.22 19.65
CA THR A 235 -4.89 -8.14 18.89
C THR A 235 -5.09 -8.67 17.47
N SER A 236 -4.89 -7.80 16.48
CA SER A 236 -5.18 -8.12 15.07
C SER A 236 -4.25 -7.37 14.14
N THR A 237 -4.07 -7.92 12.93
CA THR A 237 -3.38 -7.22 11.84
C THR A 237 -4.42 -6.52 10.99
N VAL A 238 -4.28 -5.20 10.85
CA VAL A 238 -5.23 -4.35 10.13
C VAL A 238 -4.52 -3.58 9.03
N SER A 239 -5.22 -3.31 7.92
CA SER A 239 -4.73 -2.48 6.82
C SER A 239 -5.40 -1.12 6.89
N VAL A 240 -4.66 -0.12 7.33
CA VAL A 240 -5.14 1.26 7.45
C VAL A 240 -4.91 1.97 6.12
N PRO A 241 -5.95 2.51 5.45
CA PRO A 241 -5.76 3.25 4.20
C PRO A 241 -4.92 4.51 4.41
N LEU A 242 -4.21 4.97 3.37
CA LEU A 242 -3.57 6.29 3.41
C LEU A 242 -4.58 7.37 3.80
N PHE A 243 -4.10 8.36 4.54
CA PHE A 243 -4.86 9.51 5.03
C PHE A 243 -6.03 9.17 5.96
N ASN A 244 -6.05 7.97 6.54
CA ASN A 244 -6.91 7.69 7.69
C ASN A 244 -6.52 8.61 8.88
N GLY A 245 -7.51 9.18 9.55
CA GLY A 245 -7.29 10.13 10.65
C GLY A 245 -6.62 9.57 11.90
N CYS A 246 -6.52 8.25 12.05
CA CYS A 246 -5.83 7.62 13.17
C CYS A 246 -4.30 7.65 13.08
N LEU A 247 -3.75 7.95 11.90
CA LEU A 247 -2.32 8.11 11.68
C LEU A 247 -2.02 9.45 10.97
N GLN A 248 -0.78 9.90 11.06
CA GLN A 248 -0.34 11.19 10.51
C GLN A 248 0.99 11.02 9.75
N ASN A 249 1.42 12.06 9.01
CA ASN A 249 2.73 12.10 8.34
C ASN A 249 3.04 10.83 7.53
N TYR A 250 2.18 10.49 6.57
CA TYR A 250 2.37 9.31 5.73
C TYR A 250 3.58 9.49 4.80
N PHE A 251 4.37 8.44 4.60
CA PHE A 251 5.48 8.44 3.65
C PHE A 251 5.77 7.04 3.11
N TRP A 252 6.33 6.97 1.89
CA TRP A 252 7.00 5.78 1.41
C TRP A 252 8.48 5.83 1.80
N ASN A 253 8.90 4.88 2.64
CA ASN A 253 10.30 4.63 2.89
C ASN A 253 10.87 3.81 1.73
N TYR A 254 11.68 4.44 0.87
CA TYR A 254 12.20 3.84 -0.35
C TYR A 254 13.67 3.44 -0.21
N GLN A 255 13.91 2.21 0.25
CA GLN A 255 15.26 1.68 0.29
C GLN A 255 15.68 1.23 -1.12
N ASN A 256 16.64 1.93 -1.70
CA ASN A 256 17.13 1.64 -3.03
C ASN A 256 18.41 0.81 -2.97
N LEU A 257 18.42 -0.32 -3.68
CA LEU A 257 19.52 -1.27 -3.77
C LEU A 257 19.95 -1.37 -5.25
N GLY A 258 20.16 -0.21 -5.87
CA GLY A 258 20.64 -0.10 -7.24
C GLY A 258 19.56 -0.10 -8.33
N LEU A 259 18.27 0.00 -7.99
CA LEU A 259 17.21 0.14 -8.99
C LEU A 259 17.29 1.53 -9.65
N LYS A 260 17.35 1.53 -10.98
CA LYS A 260 17.49 2.74 -11.79
C LYS A 260 16.17 3.46 -12.01
N LEU A 261 15.10 2.70 -12.22
CA LEU A 261 13.78 3.25 -12.49
C LEU A 261 12.71 2.32 -11.93
N LEU A 262 11.91 2.82 -10.99
CA LEU A 262 10.62 2.25 -10.65
C LEU A 262 9.55 3.11 -11.32
N GLN A 263 8.75 2.52 -12.21
CA GLN A 263 7.60 3.21 -12.80
C GLN A 263 6.34 2.81 -12.05
N LEU A 264 5.58 3.79 -11.63
CA LEU A 264 4.27 3.65 -11.01
C LEU A 264 3.21 4.23 -11.94
N ARG A 265 2.05 3.57 -11.96
CA ARG A 265 0.86 4.01 -12.67
C ARG A 265 -0.35 3.93 -11.77
N PHE A 266 -1.08 5.03 -11.67
CA PHE A 266 -2.30 5.14 -10.89
C PHE A 266 -3.48 5.14 -11.87
N TYR A 267 -4.32 4.12 -11.79
CA TYR A 267 -5.54 4.01 -12.58
C TYR A 267 -6.74 4.22 -11.66
N PRO A 268 -7.80 4.91 -12.10
CA PRO A 268 -9.06 4.89 -11.37
C PRO A 268 -9.48 3.43 -11.14
N ALA A 269 -9.88 3.10 -9.92
CA ALA A 269 -10.46 1.82 -9.61
C ALA A 269 -11.75 1.67 -10.43
N ALA A 270 -11.95 0.51 -11.07
CA ALA A 270 -13.22 0.22 -11.70
C ALA A 270 -14.31 0.30 -10.62
N GLY A 271 -15.30 1.17 -10.85
CA GLY A 271 -16.48 1.28 -9.98
C GLY A 271 -17.38 0.08 -10.07
#